data_AF-A0AAD1DV17-F1
#
_entry.id   AF-A0AAD1DV17-F1
#
_cell.length_a   1.000
_cell.length_b   1.000
_cell.length_c   1.000
_cell.angle_alpha   90.00
_cell.angle_beta   90.00
_cell.angle_gamma   90.00
#
_symmetry.space_group_name_H-M   'P 1'
#
loop_
_entity.id
_entity.type
_entity.pdbx_description
1 polymer ?
#
loop_
_entity_poly.entity_id
_entity_poly.type
_entity_poly.pdbx_seq_one_letter_code
_entity_poly.pdbx_strand_id
1 'polypeptide(L)'
;MGIFDFFKKKNSGQENSSIPVQQFEAPNVEVAEPETEVEEMTEEMVETIPSISLEHVQEKKINEEFEKIKIYNEYIVHAIALQLRGEYTPISAFEKENGEIEGFVYAVTEDAYAFSPEQAIAKMEEKFENELNEGKIRSYMILYHSQFEENGHHTPAMKPGEFKAISLSYHCKGEDKKQVGLPYVFENENITYKGFAEFSHEENNEIMNTQLVDGKNYFPNTEGVQAPETTNEAGIIIRKSNVHNLSHIWGGIFGHENFQTKDYSGYMSPLTIPDPSGEHKNKAEFKDVRFKTIFADEVSTIIPEVKTDYTLDFETRSIREWEHAQDLHAIVAGPARDSFGVWFFATDYAENKNTYLTQPHLKVNISGIVFVLEINQNTELPDGTKMTEDFTTYAPSQDLPNYACFDFIGQLIDFRETELLEDGSVKGYILKLKLLTNGENEDFFTIDAFVNKENMRFETLTKGMKLIGALQLQGKIADS
;
A
#
# COMPACT_ATOMS: atom_id res chain seq x y z
N MET A 1 -7.76 19.31 23.05
CA MET A 1 -6.79 20.10 22.25
C MET A 1 -7.16 19.89 20.80
N GLY A 2 -7.58 20.96 20.13
CA GLY A 2 -8.27 20.89 18.84
C GLY A 2 -7.33 20.90 17.65
N ILE A 3 -7.81 20.33 16.54
CA ILE A 3 -7.11 20.05 15.27
C ILE A 3 -6.72 21.36 14.52
N PHE A 4 -7.12 22.54 15.04
CA PHE A 4 -6.82 23.85 14.47
C PHE A 4 -5.57 24.56 15.03
N ASP A 5 -4.87 24.00 16.03
CA ASP A 5 -3.68 24.64 16.61
C ASP A 5 -2.35 24.35 15.87
N PHE A 6 -2.36 23.51 14.82
CA PHE A 6 -1.13 23.15 14.09
C PHE A 6 -0.77 24.06 12.90
N PHE A 7 -1.67 24.94 12.44
CA PHE A 7 -1.45 25.78 11.25
C PHE A 7 -0.72 27.11 11.50
N LYS A 8 -0.11 27.32 12.68
CA LYS A 8 0.58 28.60 13.00
C LYS A 8 2.11 28.60 12.89
N LYS A 9 2.75 27.58 12.32
CA LYS A 9 4.19 27.64 12.00
C LYS A 9 4.54 27.13 10.61
N LYS A 10 4.19 27.91 9.59
CA LYS A 10 5.14 28.47 8.60
C LYS A 10 4.40 29.41 7.66
N ASN A 11 4.96 30.60 7.52
CA ASN A 11 4.65 31.66 6.56
C ASN A 11 3.32 32.41 6.73
N SER A 12 3.46 33.54 7.40
CA SER A 12 2.64 34.74 7.26
C SER A 12 2.57 35.23 5.81
N GLY A 13 1.36 35.48 5.29
CA GLY A 13 1.16 36.39 4.16
C GLY A 13 0.01 36.03 3.22
N GLN A 14 -1.09 36.77 3.36
CA GLN A 14 -2.21 36.96 2.42
C GLN A 14 -3.38 35.95 2.39
N GLU A 15 -4.56 36.57 2.32
CA GLU A 15 -5.92 36.09 2.52
C GLU A 15 -6.52 35.49 1.24
N ASN A 16 -7.54 34.63 1.43
CA ASN A 16 -8.63 34.28 0.51
C ASN A 16 -8.32 34.29 -1.00
N SER A 17 -8.06 33.11 -1.57
CA SER A 17 -8.21 32.89 -3.01
C SER A 17 -9.06 31.66 -3.30
N SER A 18 -10.22 31.90 -3.91
CA SER A 18 -10.96 30.93 -4.70
C SER A 18 -10.07 30.38 -5.81
N ILE A 19 -10.14 29.09 -6.10
CA ILE A 19 -9.40 28.46 -7.21
C ILE A 19 -10.15 28.79 -8.51
N PRO A 20 -9.59 29.59 -9.45
CA PRO A 20 -10.25 29.86 -10.72
C PRO A 20 -9.87 28.81 -11.77
N VAL A 21 -10.85 28.36 -12.55
CA VAL A 21 -10.61 27.57 -13.78
C VAL A 21 -10.06 28.51 -14.87
N GLN A 22 -8.88 28.22 -15.43
CA GLN A 22 -8.26 29.01 -16.50
C GLN A 22 -8.64 28.50 -17.91
N GLN A 23 -9.00 29.43 -18.80
CA GLN A 23 -9.22 29.21 -20.23
C GLN A 23 -7.90 29.03 -21.00
N PHE A 24 -7.91 28.21 -22.05
CA PHE A 24 -6.95 28.28 -23.15
C PHE A 24 -7.69 28.73 -24.42
N GLU A 25 -7.35 29.90 -24.95
CA GLU A 25 -7.74 30.31 -26.32
C GLU A 25 -6.81 29.66 -27.34
N ALA A 26 -7.37 29.21 -28.48
CA ALA A 26 -6.62 28.66 -29.59
C ALA A 26 -5.79 29.74 -30.32
N PRO A 27 -4.60 29.42 -30.86
CA PRO A 27 -3.71 30.42 -31.45
C PRO A 27 -4.24 30.92 -32.80
N ASN A 28 -4.44 32.24 -32.91
CA ASN A 28 -4.68 32.94 -34.17
C ASN A 28 -3.37 33.05 -34.97
N VAL A 29 -3.46 32.74 -36.26
CA VAL A 29 -2.37 32.82 -37.23
C VAL A 29 -2.03 34.29 -37.52
N GLU A 30 -0.75 34.63 -37.38
CA GLU A 30 -0.16 35.93 -37.75
C GLU A 30 -0.31 36.22 -39.25
N VAL A 31 -0.76 37.44 -39.59
CA VAL A 31 -0.34 38.11 -40.82
C VAL A 31 -0.03 39.59 -40.48
N ALA A 32 1.10 40.05 -41.02
CA ALA A 32 1.91 41.20 -40.63
C ALA A 32 1.30 42.61 -40.83
N GLU A 33 1.64 43.50 -39.87
CA GLU A 33 2.08 44.94 -39.88
C GLU A 33 1.86 45.87 -41.12
N PRO A 34 1.97 47.22 -41.02
CA PRO A 34 2.40 48.07 -39.88
C PRO A 34 1.58 49.38 -39.58
N GLU A 35 1.83 49.91 -38.38
CA GLU A 35 2.04 51.32 -37.95
C GLU A 35 1.17 52.48 -38.49
N THR A 36 0.52 53.24 -37.57
CA THR A 36 0.83 54.68 -37.33
C THR A 36 0.08 55.25 -36.11
N GLU A 37 0.80 56.07 -35.34
CA GLU A 37 0.38 57.04 -34.30
C GLU A 37 -0.72 58.00 -34.87
N VAL A 38 -1.60 58.69 -34.13
CA VAL A 38 -1.35 59.80 -33.18
C VAL A 38 -2.65 60.13 -32.38
N GLU A 39 -2.45 60.77 -31.23
CA GLU A 39 -3.33 61.57 -30.33
C GLU A 39 -4.63 62.18 -30.91
N GLU A 40 -5.70 62.23 -30.11
CA GLU A 40 -6.20 63.51 -29.51
C GLU A 40 -7.46 63.32 -28.64
N MET A 41 -7.48 64.07 -27.54
CA MET A 41 -8.59 64.30 -26.63
C MET A 41 -9.69 65.14 -27.30
N THR A 42 -10.97 64.95 -26.94
CA THR A 42 -11.87 66.06 -26.59
C THR A 42 -13.19 65.56 -25.97
N GLU A 43 -13.63 66.32 -24.98
CA GLU A 43 -14.84 66.16 -24.16
C GLU A 43 -16.13 66.62 -24.86
N GLU A 44 -17.23 66.04 -24.39
CA GLU A 44 -18.61 66.55 -24.24
C GLU A 44 -19.42 67.03 -25.47
N MET A 45 -20.58 66.38 -25.69
CA MET A 45 -21.92 66.98 -25.41
C MET A 45 -23.09 66.04 -25.73
N VAL A 46 -23.89 65.78 -24.67
CA VAL A 46 -25.37 65.78 -24.58
C VAL A 46 -26.24 64.74 -25.31
N GLU A 47 -26.85 63.90 -24.47
CA GLU A 47 -28.22 63.33 -24.46
C GLU A 47 -28.82 62.75 -25.74
N THR A 48 -28.90 61.42 -25.76
CA THR A 48 -30.13 60.72 -26.16
C THR A 48 -30.38 59.57 -25.18
N ILE A 49 -31.56 59.54 -24.58
CA ILE A 49 -32.05 58.42 -23.77
C ILE A 49 -32.21 57.21 -24.69
N PRO A 50 -31.45 56.11 -24.52
CA PRO A 50 -31.76 54.87 -25.22
C PRO A 50 -32.77 54.09 -24.39
N SER A 51 -33.84 53.70 -25.07
CA SER A 51 -34.80 52.68 -24.65
C SER A 51 -34.10 51.53 -23.91
N ILE A 52 -34.64 51.17 -22.74
CA ILE A 52 -34.34 49.91 -22.07
C ILE A 52 -34.63 48.79 -23.07
N SER A 53 -33.59 48.21 -23.67
CA SER A 53 -33.73 46.92 -24.32
C SER A 53 -34.00 45.93 -23.19
N LEU A 54 -35.17 45.31 -23.21
CA LEU A 54 -35.42 44.08 -22.50
C LEU A 54 -34.33 43.09 -22.92
N GLU A 55 -33.33 42.90 -22.06
CA GLU A 55 -32.41 41.77 -22.20
C GLU A 55 -33.28 40.53 -22.33
N HIS A 56 -33.15 39.86 -23.47
CA HIS A 56 -33.59 38.48 -23.61
C HIS A 56 -32.92 37.71 -22.49
N VAL A 57 -33.69 37.33 -21.48
CA VAL A 57 -33.33 36.27 -20.54
C VAL A 57 -33.14 35.04 -21.43
N GLN A 58 -31.89 34.76 -21.81
CA GLN A 58 -31.55 33.48 -22.39
C GLN A 58 -31.93 32.43 -21.36
N GLU A 59 -32.93 31.62 -21.69
CA GLU A 59 -33.25 30.44 -20.90
C GLU A 59 -31.97 29.62 -20.74
N LYS A 60 -31.51 29.49 -19.49
CA LYS A 60 -30.33 28.69 -19.15
C LYS A 60 -30.59 27.27 -19.66
N LYS A 61 -29.86 26.87 -20.71
CA LYS A 61 -29.96 25.51 -21.25
C LYS A 61 -29.55 24.55 -20.15
N ILE A 62 -30.52 23.83 -19.59
CA ILE A 62 -30.28 22.87 -18.50
C ILE A 62 -29.51 21.69 -19.09
N ASN A 63 -28.32 21.43 -18.57
CA ASN A 63 -27.57 20.22 -18.88
C ASN A 63 -28.12 19.07 -18.03
N GLU A 64 -28.85 18.14 -18.66
CA GLU A 64 -29.49 17.01 -17.98
C GLU A 64 -28.50 16.10 -17.25
N GLU A 65 -27.28 16.00 -17.77
CA GLU A 65 -26.21 15.18 -17.17
C GLU A 65 -25.65 15.84 -15.91
N PHE A 66 -25.44 17.16 -15.95
CA PHE A 66 -25.06 17.94 -14.78
C PHE A 66 -26.10 17.83 -13.66
N GLU A 67 -27.40 17.92 -13.97
CA GLU A 67 -28.46 17.82 -12.95
C GLU A 67 -28.48 16.46 -12.23
N LYS A 68 -28.08 15.39 -12.92
CA LYS A 68 -27.96 14.05 -12.33
C LYS A 68 -26.72 13.91 -11.46
N ILE A 69 -25.62 14.51 -11.89
CA ILE A 69 -24.33 14.42 -11.19
C ILE A 69 -24.27 15.39 -10.00
N LYS A 70 -24.92 16.55 -10.05
CA LYS A 70 -24.74 17.59 -9.02
C LYS A 70 -25.20 17.18 -7.62
N ILE A 71 -26.12 16.22 -7.50
CA ILE A 71 -26.56 15.68 -6.20
C ILE A 71 -25.41 15.02 -5.43
N TYR A 72 -24.33 14.71 -6.15
CA TYR A 72 -23.15 14.01 -5.68
C TYR A 72 -21.92 14.90 -5.49
N ASN A 73 -22.05 16.22 -5.62
CA ASN A 73 -20.91 17.16 -5.58
C ASN A 73 -20.01 16.99 -4.35
N GLU A 74 -20.59 16.72 -3.18
CA GLU A 74 -19.81 16.48 -1.95
C GLU A 74 -18.81 15.34 -2.13
N TYR A 75 -19.19 14.25 -2.81
CA TYR A 75 -18.32 13.09 -3.01
C TYR A 75 -17.27 13.33 -4.11
N ILE A 76 -17.61 14.11 -5.15
CA ILE A 76 -16.64 14.54 -6.17
C ILE A 76 -15.55 15.38 -5.52
N VAL A 77 -15.93 16.38 -4.71
CA VAL A 77 -14.97 17.19 -3.94
C VAL A 77 -14.21 16.34 -2.92
N HIS A 78 -14.86 15.33 -2.32
CA HIS A 78 -14.18 14.40 -1.43
C HIS A 78 -13.09 13.58 -2.14
N ALA A 79 -13.33 13.11 -3.36
CA ALA A 79 -12.33 12.40 -4.18
C ALA A 79 -11.12 13.30 -4.49
N ILE A 80 -11.38 14.56 -4.85
CA ILE A 80 -10.32 15.59 -5.03
C ILE A 80 -9.51 15.76 -3.74
N ALA A 81 -10.17 15.86 -2.59
CA ALA A 81 -9.52 16.02 -1.30
C ALA A 81 -8.70 14.78 -0.86
N LEU A 82 -9.13 13.57 -1.26
CA LEU A 82 -8.34 12.34 -1.08
C LEU A 82 -7.07 12.38 -1.93
N GLN A 83 -7.20 12.73 -3.21
CA GLN A 83 -6.05 12.81 -4.12
C GLN A 83 -5.00 13.82 -3.64
N LEU A 84 -5.43 14.98 -3.14
CA LEU A 84 -4.54 16.00 -2.59
C LEU A 84 -3.78 15.52 -1.34
N ARG A 85 -4.25 14.46 -0.67
CA ARG A 85 -3.56 13.77 0.44
C ARG A 85 -2.71 12.58 -0.04
N GLY A 86 -2.68 12.29 -1.33
CA GLY A 86 -2.02 11.12 -1.90
C GLY A 86 -2.83 9.82 -1.77
N GLU A 87 -4.13 9.92 -1.47
CA GLU A 87 -5.04 8.78 -1.37
C GLU A 87 -5.82 8.63 -2.69
N TYR A 88 -5.72 7.46 -3.32
CA TYR A 88 -6.32 7.18 -4.65
C TYR A 88 -7.40 6.09 -4.58
N THR A 89 -7.90 5.79 -3.38
CA THR A 89 -8.89 4.74 -3.14
C THR A 89 -10.20 5.03 -3.87
N PRO A 90 -10.78 4.08 -4.62
CA PRO A 90 -12.11 4.24 -5.18
C PRO A 90 -13.15 4.49 -4.10
N ILE A 91 -14.02 5.46 -4.32
CA ILE A 91 -15.15 5.76 -3.46
C ILE A 91 -16.44 5.75 -4.26
N SER A 92 -17.57 5.64 -3.59
CA SER A 92 -18.87 5.67 -4.24
C SER A 92 -19.90 6.37 -3.37
N ALA A 93 -21.01 6.76 -3.99
CA ALA A 93 -22.21 7.15 -3.26
C ALA A 93 -23.45 6.77 -4.05
N PHE A 94 -24.57 6.65 -3.35
CA PHE A 94 -25.84 6.25 -3.93
C PHE A 94 -27.00 7.07 -3.37
N GLU A 95 -28.04 7.24 -4.18
CA GLU A 95 -29.30 7.88 -3.80
C GLU A 95 -30.30 6.81 -3.36
N LYS A 96 -30.74 6.88 -2.11
CA LYS A 96 -31.82 6.05 -1.59
C LYS A 96 -33.17 6.40 -2.21
N GLU A 97 -34.18 5.54 -2.03
CA GLU A 97 -35.55 5.82 -2.45
C GLU A 97 -36.14 7.15 -1.93
N ASN A 98 -35.72 7.59 -0.73
CA ASN A 98 -36.16 8.84 -0.12
C ASN A 98 -35.40 10.09 -0.62
N GLY A 99 -34.44 9.93 -1.55
CA GLY A 99 -33.61 11.01 -2.09
C GLY A 99 -32.38 11.37 -1.24
N GLU A 100 -32.14 10.66 -0.13
CA GLU A 100 -30.93 10.83 0.68
C GLU A 100 -29.72 10.22 -0.04
N ILE A 101 -28.58 10.94 -0.01
CA ILE A 101 -27.32 10.48 -0.58
C ILE A 101 -26.39 9.97 0.52
N GLU A 102 -25.92 8.73 0.40
CA GLU A 102 -24.95 8.15 1.30
C GLU A 102 -23.72 7.63 0.55
N GLY A 103 -22.55 7.83 1.15
CA GLY A 103 -21.31 7.29 0.64
C GLY A 103 -21.12 5.84 1.03
N PHE A 104 -20.36 5.15 0.20
CA PHE A 104 -19.88 3.81 0.43
C PHE A 104 -18.40 3.67 0.07
N VAL A 105 -17.68 2.93 0.91
CA VAL A 105 -16.27 2.60 0.69
C VAL A 105 -15.94 1.20 1.20
N TYR A 106 -15.02 0.53 0.52
CA TYR A 106 -14.38 -0.67 1.07
C TYR A 106 -13.28 -0.26 2.05
N ALA A 107 -13.37 -0.70 3.30
CA ALA A 107 -12.32 -0.46 4.29
C ALA A 107 -11.42 -1.67 4.42
N VAL A 108 -10.11 -1.43 4.47
CA VAL A 108 -9.13 -2.47 4.82
C VAL A 108 -9.32 -2.79 6.30
N THR A 109 -9.90 -3.96 6.59
CA THR A 109 -10.12 -4.45 7.96
C THR A 109 -9.11 -5.53 8.38
N GLU A 110 -8.34 -6.06 7.43
CA GLU A 110 -7.24 -6.98 7.68
C GLU A 110 -5.95 -6.40 7.09
N ASP A 111 -4.88 -6.30 7.90
CA ASP A 111 -3.60 -5.71 7.49
C ASP A 111 -2.86 -6.47 6.38
N ALA A 112 -3.36 -7.66 6.00
CA ALA A 112 -2.71 -8.56 5.07
C ALA A 112 -3.42 -8.67 3.70
N TYR A 113 -4.55 -7.98 3.49
CA TYR A 113 -5.30 -8.07 2.24
C TYR A 113 -6.07 -6.77 1.93
N ALA A 114 -5.95 -6.30 0.69
CA ALA A 114 -6.69 -5.16 0.18
C ALA A 114 -7.20 -5.45 -1.24
N PHE A 115 -8.33 -4.89 -1.65
CA PHE A 115 -8.70 -4.95 -3.06
C PHE A 115 -7.79 -4.05 -3.90
N SER A 116 -7.45 -4.50 -5.10
CA SER A 116 -6.94 -3.57 -6.11
C SER A 116 -8.04 -2.55 -6.45
N PRO A 117 -7.68 -1.36 -6.98
CA PRO A 117 -8.68 -0.39 -7.43
C PRO A 117 -9.71 -1.00 -8.39
N GLU A 118 -9.26 -1.82 -9.35
CA GLU A 118 -10.13 -2.49 -10.33
C GLU A 118 -11.10 -3.47 -9.67
N GLN A 119 -10.61 -4.25 -8.69
CA GLN A 119 -11.45 -5.16 -7.92
C GLN A 119 -12.49 -4.41 -7.09
N ALA A 120 -12.09 -3.32 -6.44
CA ALA A 120 -12.99 -2.49 -5.65
C ALA A 120 -14.09 -1.87 -6.53
N ILE A 121 -13.73 -1.32 -7.69
CA ILE A 121 -14.68 -0.76 -8.67
C ILE A 121 -15.65 -1.84 -9.14
N ALA A 122 -15.15 -2.99 -9.62
CA ALA A 122 -16.00 -4.07 -10.12
C ALA A 122 -17.00 -4.57 -9.06
N LYS A 123 -16.57 -4.68 -7.79
CA LYS A 123 -17.43 -5.08 -6.68
C LYS A 123 -18.45 -4.01 -6.31
N MET A 124 -18.07 -2.73 -6.31
CA MET A 124 -19.01 -1.61 -6.12
C MET A 124 -20.06 -1.61 -7.24
N GLU A 125 -19.64 -1.81 -8.50
CA GLU A 125 -20.54 -1.90 -9.64
C GLU A 125 -21.53 -3.05 -9.48
N GLU A 126 -21.05 -4.27 -9.21
CA GLU A 126 -21.91 -5.43 -8.99
C GLU A 126 -22.92 -5.18 -7.86
N LYS A 127 -22.46 -4.63 -6.73
CA LYS A 127 -23.31 -4.30 -5.59
C LYS A 127 -24.42 -3.31 -5.98
N PHE A 128 -24.06 -2.17 -6.55
CA PHE A 128 -25.03 -1.13 -6.83
C PHE A 128 -25.94 -1.45 -8.01
N GLU A 129 -25.48 -2.18 -9.01
CA GLU A 129 -26.34 -2.70 -10.07
C GLU A 129 -27.41 -3.64 -9.51
N ASN A 130 -27.04 -4.53 -8.58
CA ASN A 130 -28.00 -5.38 -7.90
C ASN A 130 -29.00 -4.55 -7.07
N GLU A 131 -28.54 -3.59 -6.29
CA GLU A 131 -29.40 -2.73 -5.46
C GLU A 131 -30.32 -1.83 -6.31
N LEU A 132 -29.86 -1.35 -7.47
CA LEU A 132 -30.63 -0.56 -8.43
C LEU A 132 -31.72 -1.41 -9.08
N ASN A 133 -31.39 -2.64 -9.50
CA ASN A 133 -32.33 -3.60 -10.08
C ASN A 133 -33.40 -4.07 -9.08
N GLU A 134 -33.03 -4.23 -7.81
CA GLU A 134 -33.96 -4.52 -6.72
C GLU A 134 -34.79 -3.30 -6.31
N GLY A 135 -34.44 -2.10 -6.80
CA GLY A 135 -35.11 -0.85 -6.52
C GLY A 135 -34.77 -0.21 -5.16
N LYS A 136 -33.77 -0.73 -4.44
CA LYS A 136 -33.32 -0.20 -3.14
C LYS A 136 -32.72 1.21 -3.25
N ILE A 137 -32.15 1.51 -4.41
CA ILE A 137 -31.55 2.81 -4.74
C ILE A 137 -32.14 3.35 -6.04
N ARG A 138 -32.01 4.66 -6.26
CA ARG A 138 -32.50 5.38 -7.44
C ARG A 138 -31.37 5.67 -8.43
N SER A 139 -30.18 5.88 -7.91
CA SER A 139 -28.97 6.10 -8.68
C SER A 139 -27.74 5.80 -7.84
N TYR A 140 -26.59 5.64 -8.49
CA TYR A 140 -25.29 5.60 -7.83
C TYR A 140 -24.20 6.20 -8.71
N MET A 141 -23.07 6.54 -8.10
CA MET A 141 -21.82 6.83 -8.80
C MET A 141 -20.64 6.11 -8.14
N ILE A 142 -19.60 5.87 -8.92
CA ILE A 142 -18.30 5.38 -8.47
C ILE A 142 -17.24 6.33 -9.01
N LEU A 143 -16.38 6.82 -8.11
CA LEU A 143 -15.28 7.74 -8.38
C LEU A 143 -13.96 7.00 -8.22
N TYR A 144 -13.11 7.04 -9.24
CA TYR A 144 -11.82 6.37 -9.22
C TYR A 144 -10.82 7.05 -10.14
N HIS A 145 -9.53 6.85 -9.87
CA HIS A 145 -8.46 7.39 -10.70
C HIS A 145 -8.21 6.49 -11.89
N SER A 146 -8.12 7.06 -13.09
CA SER A 146 -7.86 6.31 -14.31
C SER A 146 -6.93 7.07 -15.27
N GLN A 147 -6.40 6.34 -16.24
CA GLN A 147 -5.66 6.92 -17.37
C GLN A 147 -6.59 7.55 -18.43
N PHE A 148 -7.90 7.37 -18.25
CA PHE A 148 -9.03 7.77 -19.08
C PHE A 148 -8.75 7.84 -20.59
N GLU A 149 -9.00 6.73 -21.28
CA GLU A 149 -9.32 6.76 -22.70
C GLU A 149 -10.83 6.90 -22.84
N GLU A 150 -11.33 8.02 -23.34
CA GLU A 150 -12.67 8.04 -23.92
C GLU A 150 -12.69 8.97 -25.12
N ASN A 151 -13.08 8.41 -26.27
CA ASN A 151 -14.26 8.84 -27.03
C ASN A 151 -14.41 10.32 -27.41
N GLY A 152 -13.41 11.19 -27.22
CA GLY A 152 -13.42 12.52 -27.81
C GLY A 152 -12.50 13.59 -27.23
N HIS A 153 -12.34 13.74 -25.91
CA HIS A 153 -11.82 15.03 -25.38
C HIS A 153 -10.87 14.96 -24.18
N HIS A 154 -10.03 13.92 -24.06
CA HIS A 154 -8.98 13.87 -23.04
C HIS A 154 -7.62 13.47 -23.62
N THR A 155 -6.56 14.03 -23.05
CA THR A 155 -5.18 13.71 -23.46
C THR A 155 -4.77 12.36 -22.83
N PRO A 156 -4.37 11.36 -23.63
CA PRO A 156 -3.97 10.06 -23.11
C PRO A 156 -2.82 10.13 -22.09
N ALA A 157 -2.78 9.19 -21.16
CA ALA A 157 -1.58 8.92 -20.37
C ALA A 157 -0.36 8.68 -21.30
N MET A 158 0.76 9.35 -21.04
CA MET A 158 1.99 9.15 -21.81
C MET A 158 2.86 8.03 -21.24
N LYS A 159 2.56 7.59 -20.01
CA LYS A 159 3.18 6.43 -19.35
C LYS A 159 2.15 5.66 -18.53
N PRO A 160 2.29 4.33 -18.39
CA PRO A 160 1.53 3.54 -17.41
C PRO A 160 1.68 4.12 -15.99
N GLY A 161 0.58 4.18 -15.24
CA GLY A 161 0.54 4.79 -13.89
C GLY A 161 0.32 6.30 -13.85
N GLU A 162 0.35 7.01 -15.00
CA GLU A 162 -0.15 8.39 -15.09
C GLU A 162 -1.67 8.37 -15.03
N PHE A 163 -2.24 8.30 -13.84
CA PHE A 163 -3.65 8.64 -13.65
C PHE A 163 -3.82 10.11 -14.02
N LYS A 164 -4.66 10.43 -15.02
CA LYS A 164 -4.85 11.79 -15.55
C LYS A 164 -6.25 12.34 -15.34
N ALA A 165 -7.15 11.53 -14.78
CA ALA A 165 -8.50 11.96 -14.44
C ALA A 165 -9.05 11.20 -13.23
N ILE A 166 -9.98 11.86 -12.53
CA ILE A 166 -10.96 11.19 -11.68
C ILE A 166 -12.12 10.82 -12.59
N SER A 167 -12.27 9.53 -12.88
CA SER A 167 -13.42 9.00 -13.59
C SER A 167 -14.61 8.91 -12.66
N LEU A 168 -15.78 9.26 -13.18
CA LEU A 168 -17.08 9.15 -12.53
C LEU A 168 -17.94 8.24 -13.41
N SER A 169 -18.12 7.00 -12.97
CA SER A 169 -19.10 6.08 -13.57
C SER A 169 -20.42 6.19 -12.81
N TYR A 170 -21.53 6.44 -13.48
CA TYR A 170 -22.83 6.63 -12.83
C TYR A 170 -23.96 5.94 -13.58
N HIS A 171 -25.02 5.61 -12.86
CA HIS A 171 -26.20 4.96 -13.41
C HIS A 171 -27.46 5.40 -12.65
N CYS A 172 -28.44 5.91 -13.40
CA CYS A 172 -29.76 6.27 -12.89
C CYS A 172 -30.78 5.21 -13.31
N LYS A 173 -31.74 4.90 -12.43
CA LYS A 173 -32.76 3.88 -12.68
C LYS A 173 -33.52 4.14 -13.99
N GLY A 174 -33.47 3.17 -14.90
CA GLY A 174 -34.18 3.22 -16.18
C GLY A 174 -33.44 3.95 -17.30
N GLU A 175 -32.16 4.28 -17.10
CA GLU A 175 -31.27 4.86 -18.10
C GLU A 175 -30.06 3.96 -18.34
N ASP A 176 -29.30 4.22 -19.39
CA ASP A 176 -28.03 3.50 -19.60
C ASP A 176 -26.95 4.04 -18.65
N LYS A 177 -26.09 3.14 -18.17
CA LYS A 177 -24.88 3.50 -17.42
C LYS A 177 -23.99 4.40 -18.28
N LYS A 178 -23.43 5.43 -17.65
CA LYS A 178 -22.59 6.44 -18.29
C LYS A 178 -21.30 6.68 -17.49
N GLN A 179 -20.36 7.35 -18.12
CA GLN A 179 -19.08 7.70 -17.53
C GLN A 179 -18.66 9.08 -18.03
N VAL A 180 -18.07 9.87 -17.13
CA VAL A 180 -17.43 11.16 -17.42
C VAL A 180 -16.11 11.26 -16.67
N GLY A 181 -15.20 12.13 -17.14
CA GLY A 181 -13.88 12.30 -16.54
C GLY A 181 -13.65 13.73 -16.06
N LEU A 182 -13.10 13.88 -14.85
CA LEU A 182 -12.53 15.13 -14.35
C LEU A 182 -11.00 15.10 -14.54
N PRO A 183 -10.46 15.76 -15.57
CA PRO A 183 -9.03 15.71 -15.86
C PRO A 183 -8.24 16.55 -14.88
N TYR A 184 -7.01 16.11 -14.59
CA TYR A 184 -6.04 16.87 -13.82
C TYR A 184 -4.62 16.73 -14.36
N VAL A 185 -3.78 17.71 -14.06
CA VAL A 185 -2.36 17.75 -14.49
C VAL A 185 -1.49 18.05 -13.28
N PHE A 186 -0.35 17.35 -13.19
CA PHE A 186 0.70 17.65 -12.22
C PHE A 186 1.66 18.70 -12.80
N GLU A 187 1.78 19.85 -12.14
CA GLU A 187 2.67 20.95 -12.52
C GLU A 187 3.41 21.46 -11.28
N ASN A 188 4.74 21.36 -11.25
CA ASN A 188 5.58 21.87 -10.15
C ASN A 188 5.07 21.47 -8.74
N GLU A 189 4.82 20.18 -8.52
CA GLU A 189 4.26 19.60 -7.28
C GLU A 189 2.81 19.99 -6.95
N ASN A 190 2.15 20.79 -7.81
CA ASN A 190 0.73 21.11 -7.69
C ASN A 190 -0.13 20.27 -8.64
N ILE A 191 -1.40 20.08 -8.27
CA ILE A 191 -2.41 19.41 -9.08
C ILE A 191 -3.42 20.45 -9.56
N THR A 192 -3.62 20.55 -10.87
CA THR A 192 -4.59 21.46 -11.48
C THR A 192 -5.72 20.66 -12.14
N TYR A 193 -6.96 20.87 -11.68
CA TYR A 193 -8.17 20.25 -12.26
C TYR A 193 -8.71 21.10 -13.41
N LYS A 194 -9.12 20.45 -14.51
CA LYS A 194 -9.61 21.12 -15.72
C LYS A 194 -11.14 21.24 -15.80
N GLY A 195 -11.87 20.61 -14.88
CA GLY A 195 -13.32 20.47 -14.94
C GLY A 195 -13.78 19.37 -15.90
N PHE A 196 -15.03 18.96 -15.79
CA PHE A 196 -15.67 18.04 -16.74
C PHE A 196 -15.88 18.76 -18.08
N ALA A 197 -15.49 18.12 -19.18
CA ALA A 197 -15.54 18.72 -20.51
C ALA A 197 -16.97 18.94 -21.01
N GLU A 198 -17.90 18.14 -20.50
CA GLU A 198 -19.32 18.13 -20.82
C GLU A 198 -20.08 19.27 -20.13
N PHE A 199 -19.46 19.94 -19.15
CA PHE A 199 -20.11 20.93 -18.29
C PHE A 199 -19.64 22.34 -18.62
N SER A 200 -20.55 23.31 -18.44
CA SER A 200 -20.21 24.73 -18.55
C SER A 200 -19.22 25.15 -17.46
N HIS A 201 -18.65 26.34 -17.60
CA HIS A 201 -17.78 26.91 -16.57
C HIS A 201 -18.53 27.12 -15.25
N GLU A 202 -19.78 27.60 -15.31
CA GLU A 202 -20.65 27.79 -14.14
C GLU A 202 -20.99 26.47 -13.47
N GLU A 203 -21.31 25.43 -14.26
CA GLU A 203 -21.60 24.09 -13.77
C GLU A 203 -20.39 23.48 -13.06
N ASN A 204 -19.20 23.55 -13.68
CA ASN A 204 -17.95 23.13 -13.04
C ASN A 204 -17.66 23.92 -11.76
N ASN A 205 -17.85 25.24 -11.77
CA ASN A 205 -17.67 26.07 -10.57
C ASN A 205 -18.64 25.68 -9.45
N GLU A 206 -19.87 25.29 -9.76
CA GLU A 206 -20.83 24.82 -8.75
C GLU A 206 -20.32 23.55 -8.04
N ILE A 207 -19.78 22.60 -8.80
CA ILE A 207 -19.15 21.38 -8.23
C ILE A 207 -17.94 21.77 -7.38
N MET A 208 -16.99 22.51 -7.96
CA MET A 208 -15.70 22.81 -7.32
C MET A 208 -15.82 23.69 -6.07
N ASN A 209 -16.88 24.52 -5.98
CA ASN A 209 -17.12 25.36 -4.81
C ASN A 209 -17.95 24.66 -3.72
N THR A 210 -18.35 23.41 -3.92
CA THR A 210 -19.07 22.64 -2.90
C THR A 210 -18.19 22.47 -1.66
N GLN A 211 -18.69 22.93 -0.52
CA GLN A 211 -17.97 22.90 0.75
C GLN A 211 -18.32 21.63 1.53
N LEU A 212 -17.30 20.87 1.91
CA LEU A 212 -17.48 19.73 2.81
C LEU A 212 -17.79 20.23 4.21
N VAL A 213 -18.88 19.73 4.79
CA VAL A 213 -19.25 19.89 6.19
C VAL A 213 -18.24 19.17 7.10
N ASP A 214 -17.64 19.91 8.03
CA ASP A 214 -16.72 19.37 9.04
C ASP A 214 -17.44 18.42 10.01
N GLY A 215 -16.78 17.32 10.37
CA GLY A 215 -17.31 16.27 11.25
C GLY A 215 -18.44 15.40 10.67
N LYS A 216 -18.88 15.62 9.43
CA LYS A 216 -19.86 14.75 8.76
C LYS A 216 -19.22 13.42 8.39
N ASN A 217 -19.88 12.31 8.72
CA ASN A 217 -19.51 11.00 8.19
C ASN A 217 -20.06 10.85 6.77
N TYR A 218 -19.21 11.05 5.76
CA TYR A 218 -19.57 10.89 4.35
C TYR A 218 -19.75 9.43 3.95
N PHE A 219 -19.14 8.49 4.67
CA PHE A 219 -19.19 7.06 4.36
C PHE A 219 -19.81 6.29 5.53
N PRO A 220 -21.13 6.45 5.77
CA PRO A 220 -21.82 5.67 6.80
C PRO A 220 -21.91 4.18 6.43
N ASN A 221 -21.81 3.84 5.14
CA ASN A 221 -21.80 2.47 4.66
C ASN A 221 -20.36 2.03 4.37
N THR A 222 -19.81 1.21 5.25
CA THR A 222 -18.45 0.69 5.09
C THR A 222 -18.48 -0.83 5.15
N GLU A 223 -17.92 -1.48 4.13
CA GLU A 223 -17.75 -2.92 4.10
C GLU A 223 -16.26 -3.26 4.26
N GLY A 224 -15.98 -4.17 5.21
CA GLY A 224 -14.61 -4.64 5.45
C GLY A 224 -14.14 -5.57 4.35
N VAL A 225 -12.95 -5.32 3.82
CA VAL A 225 -12.27 -6.23 2.89
C VAL A 225 -11.85 -7.49 3.65
N GLN A 226 -12.34 -8.64 3.18
CA GLN A 226 -11.98 -9.95 3.72
C GLN A 226 -11.08 -10.68 2.74
N ALA A 227 -10.00 -11.26 3.26
CA ALA A 227 -9.14 -12.12 2.48
C ALA A 227 -9.88 -13.41 2.10
N PRO A 228 -9.76 -13.89 0.84
CA PRO A 228 -10.23 -15.22 0.49
C PRO A 228 -9.63 -16.28 1.43
N GLU A 229 -10.50 -17.13 1.98
CA GLU A 229 -10.13 -18.18 2.93
C GLU A 229 -10.84 -19.49 2.59
N THR A 230 -10.11 -20.59 2.71
CA THR A 230 -10.65 -21.95 2.59
C THR A 230 -10.05 -22.84 3.68
N THR A 231 -10.70 -23.95 4.00
CA THR A 231 -10.12 -25.02 4.83
C THR A 231 -10.04 -26.28 3.99
N ASN A 232 -8.86 -26.90 3.93
CA ASN A 232 -8.66 -28.09 3.11
C ASN A 232 -8.99 -29.39 3.87
N GLU A 233 -8.83 -30.53 3.19
CA GLU A 233 -9.13 -31.86 3.76
C GLU A 233 -8.26 -32.23 4.97
N ALA A 234 -7.06 -31.64 5.09
CA ALA A 234 -6.18 -31.82 6.24
C ALA A 234 -6.57 -30.92 7.43
N GLY A 235 -7.62 -30.10 7.30
CA GLY A 235 -8.05 -29.16 8.34
C GLY A 235 -7.18 -27.90 8.43
N ILE A 236 -6.35 -27.64 7.41
CA ILE A 236 -5.47 -26.46 7.36
C ILE A 236 -6.24 -25.30 6.75
N ILE A 237 -6.19 -24.15 7.43
CA ILE A 237 -6.79 -22.89 6.95
C ILE A 237 -5.85 -22.25 5.94
N ILE A 238 -6.29 -22.08 4.69
CA ILE A 238 -5.54 -21.41 3.63
C ILE A 238 -6.17 -20.04 3.41
N ARG A 239 -5.41 -18.98 3.68
CA ARG A 239 -5.85 -17.59 3.51
C ARG A 239 -4.96 -16.86 2.52
N LYS A 240 -5.52 -15.96 1.71
CA LYS A 240 -4.75 -15.13 0.77
C LYS A 240 -4.19 -13.87 1.43
N SER A 241 -3.12 -13.35 0.84
CA SER A 241 -2.52 -12.05 1.16
C SER A 241 -1.94 -11.42 -0.10
N ASN A 242 -2.07 -10.11 -0.24
CA ASN A 242 -1.61 -9.40 -1.44
C ASN A 242 -0.85 -8.10 -1.16
N VAL A 243 -0.55 -7.83 0.11
CA VAL A 243 0.18 -6.63 0.55
C VAL A 243 1.61 -6.91 1.00
N HIS A 244 1.92 -8.18 1.30
CA HIS A 244 3.23 -8.56 1.82
C HIS A 244 4.31 -8.50 0.74
N ASN A 245 5.55 -8.22 1.14
CA ASN A 245 6.70 -8.19 0.24
C ASN A 245 8.01 -8.48 1.01
N LEU A 246 9.13 -8.60 0.29
CA LEU A 246 10.43 -8.96 0.87
C LEU A 246 11.29 -7.74 1.29
N SER A 247 10.77 -6.51 1.27
CA SER A 247 11.59 -5.30 1.52
C SER A 247 12.30 -5.31 2.86
N HIS A 248 11.61 -5.67 3.95
CA HIS A 248 12.20 -5.76 5.29
C HIS A 248 13.29 -6.84 5.36
N ILE A 249 13.07 -7.98 4.72
CA ILE A 249 14.07 -9.06 4.61
C ILE A 249 15.34 -8.53 3.94
N TRP A 250 15.20 -7.80 2.83
CA TRP A 250 16.34 -7.22 2.14
C TRP A 250 17.05 -6.15 2.96
N GLY A 251 16.32 -5.33 3.72
CA GLY A 251 16.91 -4.43 4.72
C GLY A 251 17.63 -5.18 5.85
N GLY A 252 17.13 -6.33 6.26
CA GLY A 252 17.79 -7.22 7.22
C GLY A 252 19.11 -7.80 6.71
N ILE A 253 19.13 -8.20 5.42
CA ILE A 253 20.32 -8.77 4.77
C ILE A 253 21.38 -7.70 4.46
N PHE A 254 20.97 -6.59 3.85
CA PHE A 254 21.90 -5.58 3.31
C PHE A 254 22.12 -4.36 4.22
N GLY A 255 21.40 -4.26 5.33
CA GLY A 255 21.39 -3.09 6.21
C GLY A 255 20.30 -2.11 5.79
N HIS A 256 19.48 -1.61 6.73
CA HIS A 256 18.33 -0.76 6.41
C HIS A 256 18.74 0.57 5.77
N GLU A 257 19.76 1.25 6.31
CA GLU A 257 20.24 2.53 5.76
C GLU A 257 20.81 2.35 4.35
N ASN A 258 21.61 1.32 4.13
CA ASN A 258 22.17 0.99 2.81
C ASN A 258 21.08 0.64 1.80
N PHE A 259 20.09 -0.16 2.20
CA PHE A 259 19.00 -0.57 1.32
C PHE A 259 18.14 0.62 0.86
N GLN A 260 17.95 1.62 1.71
CA GLN A 260 17.16 2.82 1.38
C GLN A 260 17.92 3.86 0.53
N THR A 261 19.26 3.88 0.60
CA THR A 261 20.07 5.00 0.05
C THR A 261 20.91 4.65 -1.17
N LYS A 262 21.15 3.37 -1.47
CA LYS A 262 21.98 2.92 -2.59
C LYS A 262 21.14 2.35 -3.74
N ASP A 263 21.71 2.39 -4.94
CA ASP A 263 21.16 1.72 -6.13
C ASP A 263 21.20 0.20 -5.94
N TYR A 264 20.11 -0.33 -5.38
CA TYR A 264 19.91 -1.74 -5.03
C TYR A 264 20.09 -2.70 -6.22
N SER A 265 19.90 -2.20 -7.46
CA SER A 265 20.12 -2.98 -8.67
C SER A 265 21.54 -3.59 -8.73
N GLY A 266 22.53 -2.91 -8.14
CA GLY A 266 23.92 -3.38 -8.06
C GLY A 266 24.11 -4.62 -7.16
N TYR A 267 23.35 -4.76 -6.07
CA TYR A 267 23.43 -5.93 -5.18
C TYR A 267 22.65 -7.14 -5.71
N MET A 268 21.61 -6.89 -6.51
CA MET A 268 20.79 -7.94 -7.12
C MET A 268 21.36 -8.46 -8.43
N SER A 269 22.08 -7.62 -9.18
CA SER A 269 22.68 -8.00 -10.47
C SER A 269 23.56 -9.27 -10.41
N PRO A 270 24.40 -9.50 -9.38
CA PRO A 270 25.15 -10.75 -9.25
C PRO A 270 24.26 -11.98 -9.00
N LEU A 271 23.08 -11.79 -8.40
CA LEU A 271 22.14 -12.85 -8.01
C LEU A 271 21.16 -13.22 -9.13
N THR A 272 21.01 -12.37 -10.16
CA THR A 272 20.02 -12.53 -11.24
C THR A 272 20.60 -13.06 -12.55
N ILE A 273 21.92 -13.18 -12.70
CA ILE A 273 22.55 -13.68 -13.94
C ILE A 273 22.31 -15.19 -14.06
N PRO A 274 21.50 -15.67 -15.02
CA PRO A 274 21.31 -17.10 -15.25
C PRO A 274 22.61 -17.70 -15.75
N ASP A 275 23.05 -18.80 -15.17
CA ASP A 275 24.19 -19.54 -15.71
C ASP A 275 23.80 -20.24 -17.03
N PRO A 276 24.38 -19.87 -18.18
CA PRO A 276 24.06 -20.49 -19.47
C PRO A 276 24.59 -21.93 -19.60
N SER A 277 25.45 -22.37 -18.68
CA SER A 277 26.13 -23.67 -18.74
C SER A 277 25.50 -24.76 -17.86
N GLY A 278 24.62 -24.38 -16.92
CA GLY A 278 24.00 -25.31 -15.97
C GLY A 278 24.97 -25.91 -14.92
N GLU A 279 26.22 -25.46 -14.87
CA GLU A 279 27.26 -25.99 -13.96
C GLU A 279 27.52 -25.09 -12.73
N HIS A 280 27.06 -23.83 -12.72
CA HIS A 280 27.20 -22.88 -11.62
C HIS A 280 25.96 -22.81 -10.74
N LYS A 281 25.70 -23.89 -9.99
CA LYS A 281 24.81 -23.88 -8.81
C LYS A 281 25.28 -22.95 -7.66
N ASN A 282 26.39 -22.23 -7.80
CA ASN A 282 27.20 -21.73 -6.68
C ASN A 282 27.32 -20.21 -6.49
N LYS A 283 26.76 -19.33 -7.34
CA LYS A 283 26.93 -17.86 -7.14
C LYS A 283 26.02 -17.25 -6.06
N ALA A 284 25.00 -17.98 -5.66
CA ALA A 284 24.00 -17.56 -4.70
C ALA A 284 24.06 -18.36 -3.38
N GLU A 285 25.00 -19.31 -3.28
CA GLU A 285 25.17 -20.16 -2.11
C GLU A 285 26.39 -19.70 -1.30
N PHE A 286 26.16 -18.81 -0.34
CA PHE A 286 27.19 -18.40 0.60
C PHE A 286 27.27 -19.37 1.78
N LYS A 287 28.32 -19.21 2.59
CA LYS A 287 28.63 -20.12 3.68
C LYS A 287 27.42 -20.34 4.60
N ASP A 288 26.84 -19.23 5.07
CA ASP A 288 25.83 -19.24 6.13
C ASP A 288 24.45 -18.75 5.65
N VAL A 289 24.35 -18.12 4.47
CA VAL A 289 23.09 -17.69 3.85
C VAL A 289 23.07 -18.14 2.39
N ARG A 290 21.93 -18.66 1.94
CA ARG A 290 21.69 -19.05 0.55
C ARG A 290 20.65 -18.12 -0.04
N PHE A 291 20.90 -17.57 -1.22
CA PHE A 291 19.91 -16.84 -2.00
C PHE A 291 19.27 -17.81 -3.00
N LYS A 292 17.99 -18.10 -2.80
CA LYS A 292 17.24 -19.08 -3.56
C LYS A 292 16.36 -18.37 -4.57
N THR A 293 16.54 -18.68 -5.85
CA THR A 293 15.72 -18.10 -6.91
C THR A 293 14.53 -18.99 -7.19
N ILE A 294 13.33 -18.41 -7.08
CA ILE A 294 12.07 -19.02 -7.51
C ILE A 294 11.74 -18.40 -8.87
N PHE A 295 11.76 -19.22 -9.90
CA PHE A 295 11.43 -18.82 -11.26
C PHE A 295 9.92 -19.02 -11.49
N ALA A 296 9.24 -17.97 -11.95
CA ALA A 296 7.88 -18.04 -12.46
C ALA A 296 7.81 -17.27 -13.80
N ASP A 297 6.77 -17.56 -14.59
CA ASP A 297 6.63 -17.08 -15.98
C ASP A 297 6.67 -15.54 -16.10
N GLU A 298 6.18 -14.82 -15.08
CA GLU A 298 6.09 -13.36 -15.08
C GLU A 298 7.00 -12.67 -14.04
N VAL A 299 7.29 -13.34 -12.91
CA VAL A 299 8.07 -12.77 -11.80
C VAL A 299 9.03 -13.80 -11.24
N SER A 300 10.33 -13.58 -11.40
CA SER A 300 11.35 -14.32 -10.64
C SER A 300 11.62 -13.64 -9.31
N THR A 301 11.56 -14.38 -8.21
CA THR A 301 11.85 -13.86 -6.86
C THR A 301 13.12 -14.50 -6.31
N ILE A 302 13.93 -13.72 -5.60
CA ILE A 302 15.08 -14.25 -4.85
C ILE A 302 14.76 -14.17 -3.36
N ILE A 303 14.97 -15.26 -2.63
CA ILE A 303 14.75 -15.35 -1.19
C ILE A 303 16.09 -15.62 -0.50
N PRO A 304 16.51 -14.81 0.49
CA PRO A 304 17.58 -15.19 1.39
C PRO A 304 17.08 -16.24 2.41
N GLU A 305 17.83 -17.32 2.55
CA GLU A 305 17.63 -18.42 3.50
C GLU A 305 18.86 -18.51 4.40
N VAL A 306 18.68 -18.32 5.71
CA VAL A 306 19.73 -18.56 6.70
C VAL A 306 19.86 -20.07 6.93
N LYS A 307 21.07 -20.61 6.80
CA LYS A 307 21.31 -22.05 7.00
C LYS A 307 21.32 -22.37 8.50
N THR A 308 20.56 -23.38 8.89
CA THR A 308 20.49 -23.88 10.27
C THR A 308 20.25 -25.39 10.28
N ASP A 309 20.69 -26.04 11.35
CA ASP A 309 20.37 -27.43 11.68
C ASP A 309 19.33 -27.55 12.80
N TYR A 310 18.92 -26.42 13.40
CA TYR A 310 17.88 -26.41 14.44
C TYR A 310 16.57 -26.89 13.85
N THR A 311 16.01 -27.96 14.43
CA THR A 311 14.81 -28.63 13.94
C THR A 311 13.71 -28.60 14.99
N LEU A 312 12.48 -28.37 14.53
CA LEU A 312 11.29 -28.23 15.36
C LEU A 312 10.18 -29.15 14.87
N ASP A 313 9.57 -29.90 15.80
CA ASP A 313 8.30 -30.57 15.53
C ASP A 313 7.17 -29.53 15.54
N PHE A 314 6.46 -29.44 14.43
CA PHE A 314 5.50 -28.39 14.13
C PHE A 314 4.20 -28.97 13.56
N GLU A 315 3.07 -28.41 13.98
CA GLU A 315 1.76 -28.73 13.41
C GLU A 315 1.22 -27.54 12.61
N THR A 316 1.11 -27.66 11.30
CA THR A 316 0.51 -26.65 10.42
C THR A 316 -0.99 -26.48 10.74
N ARG A 317 -1.38 -25.26 11.09
CA ARG A 317 -2.78 -24.87 11.33
C ARG A 317 -3.31 -23.92 10.27
N SER A 318 -2.47 -22.98 9.85
CA SER A 318 -2.84 -22.04 8.80
C SER A 318 -1.66 -21.70 7.90
N ILE A 319 -1.96 -21.49 6.64
CA ILE A 319 -1.03 -21.06 5.60
C ILE A 319 -1.59 -19.79 4.99
N ARG A 320 -0.78 -18.73 4.95
CA ARG A 320 -1.12 -17.46 4.30
C ARG A 320 -0.34 -17.32 3.01
N GLU A 321 -1.00 -17.62 1.89
CA GLU A 321 -0.39 -17.57 0.55
C GLU A 321 -0.37 -16.15 -0.02
N TRP A 322 0.65 -15.85 -0.81
CA TRP A 322 0.81 -14.56 -1.48
C TRP A 322 0.19 -14.60 -2.87
N GLU A 323 -1.04 -14.07 -3.00
CA GLU A 323 -1.81 -14.06 -4.25
C GLU A 323 -1.07 -13.30 -5.35
N HIS A 324 -0.51 -12.13 -5.02
CA HIS A 324 0.26 -11.29 -5.93
C HIS A 324 1.58 -11.94 -6.42
N ALA A 325 1.98 -13.06 -5.82
CA ALA A 325 3.16 -13.83 -6.21
C ALA A 325 2.80 -15.26 -6.63
N GLN A 326 1.63 -15.41 -7.27
CA GLN A 326 1.14 -16.68 -7.83
C GLN A 326 1.10 -17.81 -6.79
N ASP A 327 0.88 -17.47 -5.52
CA ASP A 327 0.86 -18.39 -4.38
C ASP A 327 2.14 -19.24 -4.22
N LEU A 328 3.29 -18.69 -4.64
CA LEU A 328 4.62 -19.33 -4.52
C LEU A 328 5.30 -19.04 -3.18
N HIS A 329 4.84 -18.00 -2.48
CA HIS A 329 5.34 -17.59 -1.17
C HIS A 329 4.23 -17.73 -0.13
N ALA A 330 4.60 -18.14 1.09
CA ALA A 330 3.63 -18.23 2.17
C ALA A 330 4.25 -18.04 3.56
N ILE A 331 3.44 -17.51 4.48
CA ILE A 331 3.66 -17.69 5.92
C ILE A 331 2.95 -18.95 6.38
N VAL A 332 3.67 -19.80 7.08
CA VAL A 332 3.13 -21.02 7.68
C VAL A 332 3.06 -20.82 9.18
N ALA A 333 1.96 -21.26 9.79
CA ALA A 333 1.67 -20.98 11.18
C ALA A 333 0.97 -22.13 11.90
N GLY A 334 1.30 -22.29 13.18
CA GLY A 334 0.74 -23.33 14.03
C GLY A 334 1.55 -23.55 15.30
N PRO A 335 1.13 -24.49 16.16
CA PRO A 335 1.85 -24.79 17.38
C PRO A 335 3.13 -25.58 17.08
N ALA A 336 4.15 -25.32 17.89
CA ALA A 336 5.36 -26.11 17.98
C ALA A 336 5.45 -26.78 19.35
N ARG A 337 5.87 -28.05 19.38
CA ARG A 337 6.03 -28.86 20.60
C ARG A 337 4.82 -28.77 21.56
N ASP A 338 3.61 -28.65 21.01
CA ASP A 338 2.34 -28.50 21.75
C ASP A 338 2.31 -27.41 22.84
N SER A 339 3.15 -26.38 22.72
CA SER A 339 3.42 -25.45 23.84
C SER A 339 3.47 -23.98 23.46
N PHE A 340 3.89 -23.64 22.24
CA PHE A 340 3.95 -22.24 21.79
C PHE A 340 3.61 -22.11 20.31
N GLY A 341 3.09 -20.95 19.91
CA GLY A 341 2.75 -20.66 18.52
C GLY A 341 3.96 -20.15 17.74
N VAL A 342 4.16 -20.67 16.54
CA VAL A 342 5.23 -20.24 15.62
C VAL A 342 4.60 -19.84 14.29
N TRP A 343 5.05 -18.73 13.75
CA TRP A 343 4.84 -18.33 12.37
C TRP A 343 6.21 -18.17 11.73
N PHE A 344 6.37 -18.65 10.50
CA PHE A 344 7.62 -18.49 9.76
C PHE A 344 7.35 -18.28 8.28
N PHE A 345 8.25 -17.56 7.62
CA PHE A 345 8.29 -17.51 6.17
C PHE A 345 8.89 -18.81 5.62
N ALA A 346 8.09 -19.55 4.86
CA ALA A 346 8.49 -20.84 4.30
C ALA A 346 9.37 -20.65 3.05
N THR A 347 10.70 -20.74 3.20
CA THR A 347 11.68 -20.50 2.12
C THR A 347 11.68 -21.59 1.05
N ASP A 348 10.99 -22.71 1.30
CA ASP A 348 10.80 -23.84 0.40
C ASP A 348 9.34 -24.05 -0.02
N TYR A 349 8.45 -23.08 0.26
CA TYR A 349 7.02 -23.24 -0.01
C TYR A 349 6.73 -23.60 -1.47
N ALA A 350 7.32 -22.88 -2.44
CA ALA A 350 7.12 -23.16 -3.86
C ALA A 350 7.47 -24.60 -4.26
N GLU A 351 8.48 -25.20 -3.64
CA GLU A 351 8.94 -26.56 -3.94
C GLU A 351 8.12 -27.62 -3.21
N ASN A 352 7.69 -27.32 -1.98
CA ASN A 352 7.04 -28.27 -1.08
C ASN A 352 5.57 -27.94 -0.78
N LYS A 353 4.93 -27.12 -1.61
CA LYS A 353 3.56 -26.62 -1.44
C LYS A 353 2.56 -27.74 -1.12
N ASN A 354 2.60 -28.82 -1.90
CA ASN A 354 1.70 -29.95 -1.67
C ASN A 354 1.92 -30.60 -0.29
N THR A 355 3.17 -30.73 0.16
CA THR A 355 3.48 -31.28 1.49
C THR A 355 2.92 -30.38 2.58
N TYR A 356 3.16 -29.06 2.52
CA TYR A 356 2.59 -28.11 3.48
C TYR A 356 1.05 -28.17 3.53
N LEU A 357 0.40 -28.34 2.37
CA LEU A 357 -1.06 -28.36 2.28
C LEU A 357 -1.68 -29.69 2.73
N THR A 358 -0.94 -30.81 2.70
CA THR A 358 -1.52 -32.14 2.95
C THR A 358 -1.03 -32.80 4.24
N GLN A 359 0.13 -32.39 4.76
CA GLN A 359 0.73 -32.96 5.96
C GLN A 359 0.68 -31.95 7.10
N PRO A 360 -0.25 -32.10 8.07
CA PRO A 360 -0.33 -31.17 9.18
C PRO A 360 0.87 -31.27 10.11
N HIS A 361 1.47 -32.45 10.30
CA HIS A 361 2.64 -32.62 11.17
C HIS A 361 3.92 -32.64 10.35
N LEU A 362 4.80 -31.69 10.61
CA LEU A 362 6.06 -31.50 9.89
C LEU A 362 7.22 -31.37 10.88
N LYS A 363 8.39 -31.79 10.43
CA LYS A 363 9.67 -31.33 11.01
C LYS A 363 10.18 -30.19 10.17
N VAL A 364 10.46 -29.06 10.80
CA VAL A 364 10.89 -27.85 10.10
C VAL A 364 12.20 -27.35 10.68
N ASN A 365 13.11 -26.92 9.81
CA ASN A 365 14.27 -26.15 10.21
C ASN A 365 13.86 -24.68 10.37
N ILE A 366 14.23 -24.05 11.49
CA ILE A 366 13.83 -22.67 11.81
C ILE A 366 15.07 -21.82 12.06
N SER A 367 15.14 -20.69 11.34
CA SER A 367 16.16 -19.66 11.46
C SER A 367 15.54 -18.28 11.54
N GLY A 368 16.36 -17.22 11.64
CA GLY A 368 15.86 -15.85 11.61
C GLY A 368 16.74 -14.86 10.86
N ILE A 369 16.14 -13.75 10.43
CA ILE A 369 16.85 -12.56 9.96
C ILE A 369 16.53 -11.42 10.91
N VAL A 370 17.56 -10.85 11.52
CA VAL A 370 17.43 -9.76 12.50
C VAL A 370 17.44 -8.42 11.78
N PHE A 371 16.39 -7.63 12.00
CA PHE A 371 16.21 -6.29 11.43
C PHE A 371 16.85 -5.21 12.28
N VAL A 372 16.84 -5.39 13.60
CA VAL A 372 17.50 -4.50 14.55
C VAL A 372 17.95 -5.30 15.77
N LEU A 373 19.14 -4.99 16.27
CA LEU A 373 19.70 -5.63 17.46
C LEU A 373 20.29 -4.61 18.43
N GLU A 374 19.88 -4.71 19.68
CA GLU A 374 20.29 -3.85 20.78
C GLU A 374 20.62 -4.67 22.03
N ILE A 375 21.38 -4.08 22.94
CA ILE A 375 21.62 -4.68 24.26
C ILE A 375 20.40 -4.39 25.13
N ASN A 376 19.78 -5.43 25.69
CA ASN A 376 18.70 -5.22 26.64
C ASN A 376 19.29 -4.77 27.99
N GLN A 377 19.06 -3.51 28.34
CA GLN A 377 19.46 -2.93 29.63
C GLN A 377 18.32 -2.92 30.65
N ASN A 378 17.08 -3.15 30.20
CA ASN A 378 15.89 -3.08 31.04
C ASN A 378 15.48 -4.49 31.49
N THR A 379 15.48 -4.68 32.80
CA THR A 379 14.98 -5.89 33.46
C THR A 379 13.64 -5.65 34.16
N GLU A 380 13.03 -4.48 33.95
CA GLU A 380 11.74 -4.10 34.53
C GLU A 380 10.71 -3.88 33.42
N LEU A 381 9.53 -4.48 33.60
CA LEU A 381 8.35 -4.25 32.78
C LEU A 381 7.72 -2.87 33.08
N PRO A 382 6.87 -2.33 32.19
CA PRO A 382 6.22 -1.02 32.40
C PRO A 382 5.39 -0.90 33.69
N ASP A 383 4.95 -2.03 34.25
CA ASP A 383 4.22 -2.12 35.52
C ASP A 383 5.13 -2.22 36.76
N GLY A 384 6.45 -2.20 36.57
CA GLY A 384 7.46 -2.32 37.62
C GLY A 384 7.85 -3.77 37.97
N THR A 385 7.32 -4.76 37.26
CA THR A 385 7.68 -6.18 37.50
C THR A 385 9.10 -6.45 37.03
N LYS A 386 9.94 -7.03 37.90
CA LYS A 386 11.30 -7.45 37.56
C LYS A 386 11.29 -8.79 36.83
N MET A 387 11.85 -8.81 35.63
CA MET A 387 12.15 -10.02 34.89
C MET A 387 13.31 -10.77 35.56
N THR A 388 13.29 -12.09 35.50
CA THR A 388 14.44 -12.91 35.92
C THR A 388 15.61 -12.70 34.96
N GLU A 389 16.85 -12.88 35.44
CA GLU A 389 18.06 -12.69 34.61
C GLU A 389 18.10 -13.62 33.39
N ASP A 390 17.42 -14.77 33.44
CA ASP A 390 17.35 -15.76 32.38
C ASP A 390 16.12 -15.57 31.46
N PHE A 391 15.27 -14.58 31.72
CA PHE A 391 14.05 -14.34 30.95
C PHE A 391 14.35 -14.13 29.46
N THR A 392 13.67 -14.88 28.59
CA THR A 392 13.66 -14.73 27.14
C THR A 392 12.25 -14.94 26.62
N THR A 393 11.87 -14.15 25.63
CA THR A 393 10.56 -14.23 24.99
C THR A 393 10.62 -13.64 23.59
N TYR A 394 9.62 -13.95 22.79
CA TYR A 394 9.33 -13.24 21.54
C TYR A 394 7.81 -13.10 21.39
N ALA A 395 7.38 -12.04 20.70
CA ALA A 395 5.97 -11.76 20.45
C ALA A 395 5.79 -11.15 19.06
N PRO A 396 4.64 -11.33 18.40
CA PRO A 396 4.37 -10.68 17.12
C PRO A 396 4.62 -9.16 17.23
N SER A 397 5.43 -8.64 16.32
CA SER A 397 5.80 -7.23 16.33
C SER A 397 4.56 -6.35 16.11
N GLN A 398 4.50 -5.23 16.83
CA GLN A 398 3.43 -4.23 16.65
C GLN A 398 3.77 -3.18 15.59
N ASP A 399 5.06 -3.01 15.32
CA ASP A 399 5.58 -1.99 14.41
C ASP A 399 5.89 -2.55 13.01
N LEU A 400 6.05 -3.87 12.91
CA LEU A 400 6.32 -4.56 11.64
C LEU A 400 5.08 -5.28 11.12
N PRO A 401 4.94 -5.45 9.79
CA PRO A 401 3.85 -6.21 9.21
C PRO A 401 3.76 -7.61 9.81
N ASN A 402 2.53 -8.14 9.93
CA ASN A 402 2.24 -9.47 10.45
C ASN A 402 2.66 -10.59 9.47
N TYR A 403 3.96 -10.67 9.21
CA TYR A 403 4.63 -11.53 8.23
C TYR A 403 5.74 -12.34 8.90
N ALA A 404 5.37 -13.06 9.97
CA ALA A 404 6.31 -13.78 10.85
C ALA A 404 7.43 -12.86 11.41
N CYS A 405 7.11 -11.59 11.63
CA CYS A 405 7.98 -10.61 12.26
C CYS A 405 7.68 -10.56 13.76
N PHE A 406 8.73 -10.58 14.57
CA PHE A 406 8.63 -10.67 16.02
C PHE A 406 9.59 -9.71 16.68
N ASP A 407 9.10 -9.04 17.72
CA ASP A 407 9.96 -8.39 18.70
C ASP A 407 10.39 -9.45 19.72
N PHE A 408 11.65 -9.40 20.16
CA PHE A 408 12.19 -10.42 21.04
C PHE A 408 13.08 -9.84 22.14
N ILE A 409 13.12 -10.53 23.27
CA ILE A 409 14.16 -10.44 24.29
C ILE A 409 14.84 -11.80 24.32
N GLY A 410 16.08 -11.86 23.85
CA GLY A 410 16.83 -13.09 23.66
C GLY A 410 18.12 -13.14 24.46
N GLN A 411 18.71 -14.32 24.56
CA GLN A 411 20.06 -14.50 25.09
C GLN A 411 20.99 -15.02 23.99
N LEU A 412 22.15 -14.38 23.84
CA LEU A 412 23.18 -14.81 22.91
C LEU A 412 23.93 -16.00 23.46
N ILE A 413 23.77 -17.17 22.86
CA ILE A 413 24.45 -18.40 23.28
C ILE A 413 25.82 -18.49 22.62
N ASP A 414 25.88 -18.22 21.32
CA ASP A 414 27.11 -18.20 20.53
C ASP A 414 26.97 -17.26 19.33
N PHE A 415 28.08 -16.90 18.70
CA PHE A 415 28.07 -16.15 17.45
C PHE A 415 29.31 -16.43 16.61
N ARG A 416 29.18 -16.28 15.29
CA ARG A 416 30.30 -16.27 14.33
C ARG A 416 30.13 -15.17 13.32
N GLU A 417 31.25 -14.56 12.91
CA GLU A 417 31.25 -13.58 11.82
C GLU A 417 31.11 -14.27 10.46
N THR A 418 30.37 -13.65 9.54
CA THR A 418 30.19 -14.13 8.16
C THR A 418 30.18 -12.97 7.16
N GLU A 419 30.50 -13.29 5.91
CA GLU A 419 30.42 -12.39 4.76
C GLU A 419 29.40 -12.98 3.77
N LEU A 420 28.52 -12.13 3.20
CA LEU A 420 27.41 -12.57 2.34
C LEU A 420 27.66 -12.37 0.85
N LEU A 421 28.74 -11.70 0.46
CA LEU A 421 29.11 -11.47 -0.93
C LEU A 421 30.59 -11.80 -1.11
N GLU A 422 30.98 -12.23 -2.32
CA GLU A 422 32.36 -12.63 -2.64
C GLU A 422 33.37 -11.48 -2.46
N ASP A 423 32.91 -10.23 -2.60
CA ASP A 423 33.72 -9.02 -2.42
C ASP A 423 33.81 -8.57 -0.95
N GLY A 424 33.13 -9.26 -0.03
CA GLY A 424 33.09 -8.93 1.39
C GLY A 424 32.35 -7.62 1.71
N SER A 425 31.58 -7.07 0.76
CA SER A 425 30.88 -5.78 0.93
C SER A 425 29.72 -5.85 1.94
N VAL A 426 29.21 -7.05 2.22
CA VAL A 426 28.16 -7.29 3.21
C VAL A 426 28.71 -8.20 4.31
N LYS A 427 28.85 -7.63 5.51
CA LYS A 427 29.37 -8.32 6.70
C LYS A 427 28.31 -8.41 7.77
N GLY A 428 28.28 -9.53 8.46
CA GLY A 428 27.30 -9.79 9.51
C GLY A 428 27.78 -10.85 10.49
N TYR A 429 26.86 -11.29 11.34
CA TYR A 429 27.06 -12.40 12.24
C TYR A 429 25.93 -13.42 12.08
N ILE A 430 26.27 -14.68 12.26
CA ILE A 430 25.29 -15.72 12.64
C ILE A 430 25.29 -15.78 14.15
N LEU A 431 24.13 -15.51 14.73
CA LEU A 431 23.86 -15.54 16.16
C LEU A 431 23.11 -16.81 16.51
N LYS A 432 23.54 -17.52 17.55
CA LYS A 432 22.73 -18.56 18.18
C LYS A 432 21.94 -17.93 19.31
N LEU A 433 20.64 -17.67 19.08
CA LEU A 433 19.76 -16.91 19.97
C LEU A 433 18.78 -17.83 20.67
N LYS A 434 18.78 -17.81 22.00
CA LYS A 434 17.72 -18.41 22.81
C LYS A 434 16.57 -17.42 22.95
N LEU A 435 15.38 -17.83 22.49
CA LEU A 435 14.20 -16.97 22.40
C LEU A 435 13.08 -17.35 23.39
N LEU A 436 13.08 -18.57 23.93
CA LEU A 436 12.16 -18.96 25.00
C LEU A 436 12.89 -19.63 26.16
N THR A 437 12.51 -19.24 27.37
CA THR A 437 12.99 -19.85 28.61
C THR A 437 12.10 -21.04 28.96
N ASN A 438 12.71 -22.20 29.18
CA ASN A 438 12.04 -23.41 29.65
C ASN A 438 12.93 -24.10 30.69
N GLY A 439 12.34 -24.51 31.82
CA GLY A 439 13.08 -25.07 32.95
C GLY A 439 13.49 -26.54 32.78
N GLU A 440 12.91 -27.26 31.81
CA GLU A 440 13.18 -28.67 31.56
C GLU A 440 14.09 -28.88 30.34
N ASN A 441 14.01 -28.00 29.34
CA ASN A 441 14.80 -28.05 28.12
C ASN A 441 15.56 -26.73 27.89
N GLU A 442 16.88 -26.76 28.03
CA GLU A 442 17.71 -25.57 27.80
C GLU A 442 17.68 -25.09 26.34
N ASP A 443 17.47 -26.01 25.39
CA ASP A 443 17.39 -25.78 23.94
C ASP A 443 15.94 -25.83 23.43
N PHE A 444 15.04 -25.26 24.24
CA PHE A 444 13.60 -25.31 23.96
C PHE A 444 13.21 -24.50 22.71
N PHE A 445 13.82 -23.33 22.54
CA PHE A 445 13.69 -22.54 21.31
C PHE A 445 14.94 -21.68 21.13
N THR A 446 15.98 -22.27 20.54
CA THR A 446 17.25 -21.60 20.21
C THR A 446 17.49 -21.71 18.73
N ILE A 447 17.55 -20.57 18.02
CA ILE A 447 17.67 -20.55 16.57
C ILE A 447 18.99 -19.95 16.12
N ASP A 448 19.42 -20.29 14.91
CA ASP A 448 20.43 -19.49 14.21
C ASP A 448 19.75 -18.30 13.53
N ALA A 449 20.29 -17.11 13.74
CA ALA A 449 19.79 -15.89 13.13
C ALA A 449 20.92 -15.08 12.51
N PHE A 450 20.72 -14.58 11.29
CA PHE A 450 21.64 -13.66 10.64
C PHE A 450 21.34 -12.22 11.10
N VAL A 451 22.38 -11.46 11.40
CA VAL A 451 22.31 -10.00 11.59
C VAL A 451 23.36 -9.30 10.74
N ASN A 452 22.96 -8.29 9.98
CA ASN A 452 23.90 -7.38 9.33
C ASN A 452 24.53 -6.46 10.39
N LYS A 453 25.83 -6.18 10.31
CA LYS A 453 26.51 -5.32 11.29
C LYS A 453 25.91 -3.92 11.40
N GLU A 454 25.38 -3.37 10.31
CA GLU A 454 24.74 -2.04 10.29
C GLU A 454 23.42 -2.02 11.06
N ASN A 455 22.78 -3.17 11.22
CA ASN A 455 21.53 -3.30 11.97
C ASN A 455 21.77 -3.48 13.49
N MET A 456 23.04 -3.50 13.94
CA MET A 456 23.41 -3.56 15.35
C MET A 456 23.65 -2.16 15.91
N ARG A 457 23.03 -1.83 17.05
CA ARG A 457 23.22 -0.53 17.73
C ARG A 457 24.34 -0.54 18.78
N PHE A 458 25.29 -1.47 18.63
CA PHE A 458 26.44 -1.64 19.51
C PHE A 458 27.57 -2.36 18.75
N GLU A 459 28.80 -2.22 19.24
CA GLU A 459 29.99 -2.63 18.47
C GLU A 459 30.47 -4.06 18.76
N THR A 460 30.28 -4.56 19.99
CA THR A 460 30.90 -5.82 20.44
C THR A 460 29.86 -6.83 20.92
N LEU A 461 29.93 -8.06 20.40
CA LEU A 461 29.16 -9.22 20.86
C LEU A 461 29.94 -10.01 21.92
N THR A 462 29.24 -10.44 22.97
CA THR A 462 29.77 -11.31 24.01
C THR A 462 28.75 -12.40 24.34
N LYS A 463 29.21 -13.65 24.49
CA LYS A 463 28.34 -14.76 24.89
C LYS A 463 27.66 -14.45 26.22
N GLY A 464 26.39 -14.84 26.33
CA GLY A 464 25.53 -14.57 27.49
C GLY A 464 24.85 -13.20 27.48
N MET A 465 25.16 -12.30 26.53
CA MET A 465 24.48 -11.01 26.42
C MET A 465 22.97 -11.18 26.27
N LYS A 466 22.22 -10.33 26.97
CA LYS A 466 20.79 -10.14 26.74
C LYS A 466 20.59 -9.13 25.63
N LEU A 467 19.83 -9.53 24.63
CA LEU A 467 19.61 -8.76 23.42
C LEU A 467 18.12 -8.50 23.27
N ILE A 468 17.78 -7.33 22.76
CA ILE A 468 16.43 -6.97 22.35
C ILE A 468 16.47 -6.55 20.89
N GLY A 469 15.40 -6.84 20.15
CA GLY A 469 15.36 -6.48 18.74
C GLY A 469 14.11 -6.96 18.05
N ALA A 470 14.12 -6.84 16.74
CA ALA A 470 13.10 -7.39 15.86
C ALA A 470 13.74 -8.33 14.84
N LEU A 471 13.07 -9.44 14.57
CA LEU A 471 13.48 -10.41 13.57
C LEU A 471 12.29 -10.92 12.78
N GLN A 472 12.56 -11.51 11.62
CA GLN A 472 11.63 -12.42 10.98
C GLN A 472 12.09 -13.85 11.15
N LEU A 473 11.17 -14.75 11.51
CA LEU A 473 11.41 -16.18 11.48
C LEU A 473 11.25 -16.71 10.05
N GLN A 474 12.20 -17.54 9.65
CA GLN A 474 12.19 -18.28 8.40
C GLN A 474 12.22 -19.77 8.69
N GLY A 475 11.71 -20.56 7.76
CA GLY A 475 11.79 -22.00 7.90
C GLY A 475 11.61 -22.77 6.60
N LYS A 476 11.94 -24.05 6.67
CA LYS A 476 11.74 -25.03 5.60
C LYS A 476 11.47 -26.40 6.16
N ILE A 477 10.89 -27.29 5.38
CA ILE A 477 10.78 -28.70 5.77
C ILE A 477 12.18 -29.29 5.91
N ALA A 478 12.40 -30.03 7.01
CA ALA A 478 13.68 -30.67 7.27
C ALA A 478 13.93 -31.83 6.31
N ASP A 479 15.14 -31.87 5.75
CA ASP A 479 15.57 -33.00 4.91
C ASP A 479 15.57 -34.30 5.75
N SER A 480 15.01 -35.37 5.17
CA SER A 480 14.79 -36.66 5.84
C SER A 480 16.07 -37.47 6.05
#